data_AF-A0A1D2S6Z2-F1
#
_entry.id   AF-A0A1D2S6Z2-F1
#
_cell.length_a   1.000
_cell.length_b   1.000
_cell.length_c   1.000
_cell.angle_alpha   90.00
_cell.angle_beta   90.00
_cell.angle_gamma   90.00
#
_symmetry.space_group_name_H-M   'P 1'
#
loop_
_entity.id
_entity.type
_entity.pdbx_description
1 polymer ?
#
loop_
_entity_poly.entity_id
_entity_poly.type
_entity_poly.pdbx_seq_one_letter_code
_entity_poly.pdbx_strand_id
1 'polypeptide(L)'
;MSLSDFKLITMADAARIFDGCSRKTIENYIRAGTMPAPVRFGGREYWHPADFREFLDKTFRKGQLTTPDGELVPGQAAPEADVSPAIRSDAIMLADSNPVVRQQRRQQARLQRLNANT
;
A
#
# COMPACT_ATOMS: atom_id res chain seq x y z
N MET A 1 -21.29 -12.54 -20.13
CA MET A 1 -20.59 -11.36 -19.56
C MET A 1 -21.49 -10.77 -18.51
N SER A 2 -21.06 -10.72 -17.26
CA SER A 2 -21.87 -10.19 -16.16
C SER A 2 -21.69 -8.68 -16.08
N LEU A 3 -22.72 -7.93 -15.70
CA LEU A 3 -22.59 -6.50 -15.40
C LEU A 3 -21.57 -6.22 -14.30
N SER A 4 -21.25 -7.21 -13.47
CA SER A 4 -20.20 -7.14 -12.45
C SER A 4 -18.80 -6.93 -13.03
N ASP A 5 -18.55 -7.42 -14.26
CA ASP A 5 -17.24 -7.32 -14.92
C ASP A 5 -16.90 -5.88 -15.32
N PHE A 6 -17.93 -5.03 -15.51
CA PHE A 6 -17.79 -3.62 -15.87
C PHE A 6 -17.87 -2.69 -14.66
N LYS A 7 -18.06 -3.23 -13.45
CA LYS A 7 -18.13 -2.41 -12.25
C LYS A 7 -16.73 -1.92 -11.89
N LEU A 8 -16.50 -0.62 -12.07
CA LEU A 8 -15.28 0.04 -11.62
C LEU A 8 -15.18 -0.01 -10.08
N ILE A 9 -13.96 -0.18 -9.59
CA ILE A 9 -13.68 -0.21 -8.17
C ILE A 9 -13.43 1.22 -7.72
N THR A 10 -14.23 1.70 -6.77
CA THR A 10 -13.99 3.01 -6.15
C THR A 10 -13.02 2.90 -4.99
N MET A 11 -12.49 4.03 -4.54
CA MET A 11 -11.66 4.04 -3.31
C MET A 11 -12.41 3.61 -2.05
N ALA A 12 -13.73 3.78 -2.01
CA ALA A 12 -14.56 3.24 -0.93
C ALA A 12 -14.69 1.72 -1.01
N ASP A 13 -14.80 1.16 -2.23
CA ASP A 13 -14.85 -0.29 -2.42
C ASP A 13 -13.50 -0.93 -2.10
N ALA A 14 -12.39 -0.34 -2.55
CA ALA A 14 -11.05 -0.77 -2.18
C ALA A 14 -10.84 -0.78 -0.66
N ALA A 15 -11.33 0.24 0.06
CA ALA A 15 -11.26 0.29 1.52
C ALA A 15 -12.00 -0.86 2.20
N ARG A 16 -13.13 -1.29 1.62
CA ARG A 16 -13.89 -2.45 2.10
C ARG A 16 -13.18 -3.77 1.80
N ILE A 17 -12.49 -3.88 0.65
CA ILE A 17 -11.76 -5.09 0.26
C ILE A 17 -10.59 -5.37 1.22
N PHE A 18 -9.89 -4.33 1.70
CA PHE A 18 -8.77 -4.47 2.65
C PHE A 18 -9.19 -4.55 4.13
N ASP A 19 -10.46 -4.86 4.40
CA ASP A 19 -11.09 -4.99 5.73
C ASP A 19 -10.44 -4.18 6.87
N GLY A 20 -10.93 -2.96 7.08
CA GLY A 20 -10.46 -2.07 8.16
C GLY A 20 -9.47 -0.98 7.73
N CYS A 21 -9.09 -0.90 6.45
CA CYS A 21 -8.29 0.21 5.94
C CYS A 21 -9.13 1.48 5.75
N SER A 22 -8.66 2.61 6.31
CA SER A 22 -9.28 3.92 6.02
C SER A 22 -8.88 4.42 4.62
N ARG A 23 -9.70 5.29 4.02
CA ARG A 23 -9.40 5.96 2.73
C ARG A 23 -7.99 6.56 2.70
N LYS A 24 -7.58 7.19 3.81
CA LYS A 24 -6.26 7.81 3.97
C LYS A 24 -5.11 6.80 3.91
N THR A 25 -5.36 5.57 4.32
CA THR A 25 -4.37 4.48 4.25
C THR A 25 -4.14 4.08 2.80
N ILE A 26 -5.21 3.99 2.01
CA ILE A 26 -5.11 3.73 0.57
C ILE A 26 -4.38 4.87 -0.13
N GLU A 27 -4.72 6.13 0.17
CA GLU A 27 -4.00 7.29 -0.36
C GLU A 27 -2.50 7.25 -0.04
N ASN A 28 -2.14 6.79 1.17
CA ASN A 28 -0.74 6.60 1.53
C ASN A 28 -0.07 5.48 0.71
N TYR A 29 -0.76 4.36 0.44
CA TYR A 29 -0.21 3.28 -0.39
C TYR A 29 -0.04 3.69 -1.86
N ILE A 30 -0.97 4.48 -2.40
CA ILE A 30 -0.84 5.07 -3.73
C ILE A 30 0.38 6.00 -3.75
N ARG A 31 0.51 6.87 -2.73
CA ARG A 31 1.65 7.80 -2.64
C ARG A 31 2.99 7.09 -2.44
N ALA A 32 3.00 5.95 -1.75
CA ALA A 32 4.17 5.10 -1.59
C ALA A 32 4.51 4.29 -2.85
N GLY A 33 3.68 4.33 -3.89
CA GLY A 33 3.85 3.56 -5.12
C GLY A 33 3.62 2.05 -4.94
N THR A 34 3.05 1.64 -3.79
CA THR A 34 2.76 0.22 -3.52
C THR A 34 1.49 -0.23 -4.23
N MET A 35 0.52 0.66 -4.40
CA MET A 35 -0.75 0.39 -5.09
C MET A 35 -0.82 1.18 -6.41
N PRO A 36 -1.42 0.62 -7.49
CA PRO A 36 -1.62 1.35 -8.73
C PRO A 36 -2.38 2.66 -8.50
N ALA A 37 -2.01 3.72 -9.23
CA ALA A 37 -2.69 5.00 -9.16
C ALA A 37 -4.11 4.89 -9.79
N PRO A 38 -5.15 5.39 -9.11
CA PRO A 38 -6.50 5.39 -9.68
C PRO A 38 -6.64 6.39 -10.82
N VAL A 39 -7.59 6.12 -11.72
CA VAL A 39 -8.02 7.06 -12.75
C VAL A 39 -9.05 8.02 -12.16
N ARG A 40 -8.84 9.32 -12.34
CA ARG A 40 -9.80 10.35 -11.92
C ARG A 40 -10.84 10.57 -13.00
N PHE A 41 -12.11 10.35 -12.66
CA PHE A 41 -13.26 10.61 -13.52
C PHE A 41 -14.38 11.28 -12.73
N GLY A 42 -14.87 12.44 -13.16
CA GLY A 42 -16.00 13.12 -12.53
C GLY A 42 -15.82 13.42 -11.03
N GLY A 43 -14.61 13.77 -10.60
CA GLY A 43 -14.30 14.07 -9.18
C GLY A 43 -14.17 12.84 -8.27
N ARG A 44 -14.26 11.63 -8.84
CA ARG A 44 -14.04 10.37 -8.13
C ARG A 44 -12.85 9.62 -8.72
N GLU A 45 -12.32 8.70 -7.93
CA GLU A 45 -11.16 7.88 -8.25
C GLU A 45 -11.61 6.44 -8.43
N TYR A 46 -11.24 5.87 -9.57
CA TYR A 46 -11.64 4.55 -10.00
C TYR A 46 -10.44 3.71 -10.39
N TRP A 47 -10.51 2.42 -10.11
CA TRP A 47 -9.67 1.41 -10.72
C TRP A 47 -10.50 0.54 -11.66
N HIS A 48 -9.86 0.14 -12.74
CA HIS A 48 -10.37 -0.96 -13.53
C HIS A 48 -10.25 -2.26 -12.71
N PRO A 49 -11.28 -3.13 -12.69
CA PRO A 49 -11.26 -4.34 -11.88
C PRO A 49 -10.14 -5.31 -12.25
N ALA A 50 -9.72 -5.34 -13.53
CA ALA A 50 -8.60 -6.19 -13.96
C ALA A 50 -7.27 -5.76 -13.32
N ASP A 51 -6.91 -4.48 -13.43
CA ASP A 51 -5.66 -3.94 -12.89
C ASP A 51 -5.59 -4.07 -11.37
N PHE A 52 -6.71 -3.83 -10.69
CA PHE A 52 -6.78 -3.96 -9.25
C PHE A 52 -6.65 -5.42 -8.80
N ARG A 53 -7.26 -6.35 -9.54
CA ARG A 53 -7.14 -7.78 -9.27
C ARG A 53 -5.74 -8.29 -9.53
N GLU A 54 -5.11 -7.89 -10.62
CA GLU A 54 -3.71 -8.21 -10.92
C GLU A 54 -2.79 -7.72 -9.80
N PHE A 55 -3.02 -6.51 -9.29
CA PHE A 55 -2.31 -5.99 -8.13
C PHE A 55 -2.51 -6.88 -6.88
N LEU A 56 -3.74 -7.29 -6.58
CA LEU A 56 -4.02 -8.17 -5.44
C LEU A 56 -3.34 -9.54 -5.61
N ASP A 57 -3.42 -10.13 -6.79
CA ASP A 57 -2.78 -11.40 -7.11
C ASP A 57 -1.25 -11.28 -6.94
N LYS A 58 -0.63 -10.22 -7.46
CA LYS A 58 0.81 -9.99 -7.29
C LYS A 58 1.22 -9.81 -5.82
N THR A 59 0.39 -9.15 -5.02
CA THR A 59 0.76 -8.74 -3.65
C THR A 59 0.48 -9.82 -2.62
N PHE A 60 -0.65 -10.53 -2.74
CA PHE A 60 -1.14 -11.44 -1.70
C PHE A 60 -1.06 -12.91 -2.08
N ARG A 61 -0.84 -13.24 -3.36
CA ARG A 61 -0.70 -14.64 -3.79
C ARG A 61 0.71 -15.15 -3.47
N LYS A 62 0.92 -15.51 -2.20
CA LYS A 62 2.12 -16.25 -1.77
C LYS A 62 2.15 -17.60 -2.50
N GLY A 63 3.03 -17.74 -3.47
CA GLY A 63 3.27 -19.02 -4.17
C GLY A 63 3.43 -18.94 -5.69
N GLN A 64 3.25 -17.77 -6.32
CA GLN A 64 3.54 -17.61 -7.75
C GLN A 64 4.70 -16.64 -7.95
N LEU A 65 5.92 -17.14 -7.70
CA LEU A 65 7.09 -16.71 -8.46
C LEU A 65 6.80 -17.02 -9.93
N THR A 66 6.24 -16.05 -10.65
CA THR A 66 6.12 -16.12 -12.09
C THR A 66 7.42 -15.61 -12.68
N THR A 67 8.39 -16.52 -12.81
CA THR A 67 9.36 -16.43 -13.90
C THR A 67 8.54 -16.39 -15.20
N PRO A 68 8.83 -15.50 -16.17
CA PRO A 68 8.04 -15.34 -17.38
C PRO A 68 8.28 -16.48 -18.41
N ASP A 69 8.55 -17.69 -17.95
CA ASP A 69 8.60 -18.89 -18.79
C ASP A 69 8.15 -20.08 -17.95
N GLY A 70 7.08 -20.73 -18.40
CA GLY A 70 6.42 -21.79 -17.66
C GLY A 70 7.26 -23.05 -17.57
N GLU A 71 7.82 -23.32 -16.39
CA GLU A 71 8.18 -24.69 -16.00
C GLU A 71 8.09 -24.84 -14.47
N LEU A 72 7.28 -25.80 -14.03
CA LEU A 72 7.10 -26.16 -12.63
C LEU A 72 8.23 -27.10 -12.22
N VAL A 73 9.16 -26.63 -11.38
CA VAL A 73 10.10 -27.50 -10.66
C VAL A 73 9.83 -27.41 -9.15
N PRO A 74 9.50 -28.52 -8.48
CA PRO A 74 9.27 -28.52 -7.04
C PRO A 74 10.61 -28.60 -6.28
N GLY A 75 10.87 -27.58 -5.47
CA GLY A 75 11.70 -27.64 -4.27
C GLY A 75 13.20 -27.80 -4.47
N GLN A 76 13.96 -26.73 -4.23
CA GLN A 76 15.09 -26.72 -3.29
C GLN A 76 15.74 -25.33 -3.23
N ALA A 77 16.13 -24.98 -2.00
CA ALA A 77 17.18 -24.06 -1.55
C ALA A 77 17.59 -22.85 -2.41
N ALA A 78 17.61 -21.69 -1.74
CA ALA A 78 18.24 -20.47 -2.20
C ALA A 78 19.65 -20.71 -2.79
N PRO A 79 20.00 -19.89 -3.79
CA PRO A 79 21.25 -19.14 -3.68
C PRO A 79 21.04 -17.65 -3.95
N GLU A 80 21.89 -16.87 -3.31
CA GLU A 80 21.98 -15.43 -3.35
C GLU A 80 22.28 -14.92 -4.77
N ALA A 81 21.50 -13.96 -5.26
CA ALA A 81 21.86 -13.12 -6.39
C ALA A 81 21.19 -11.74 -6.24
N ASP A 82 21.92 -10.87 -5.56
CA ASP A 82 22.11 -9.45 -5.82
C ASP A 82 21.23 -8.80 -6.91
N VAL A 83 20.10 -8.23 -6.48
CA VAL A 83 19.65 -6.92 -6.95
C VAL A 83 18.86 -6.28 -5.83
N SER A 84 19.57 -5.57 -4.96
CA SER A 84 18.94 -4.59 -4.08
C SER A 84 18.32 -3.50 -4.96
N PRO A 85 16.98 -3.30 -5.00
CA PRO A 85 16.50 -1.99 -5.37
C PRO A 85 16.98 -1.09 -4.24
N ALA A 86 17.81 -0.11 -4.57
CA ALA A 86 18.25 0.92 -3.64
C ALA A 86 17.01 1.66 -3.10
N ILE A 87 16.40 1.10 -2.05
CA ILE A 87 15.60 1.83 -1.10
C ILE A 87 16.58 2.89 -0.61
N ARG A 88 16.39 4.15 -1.05
CA ARG A 88 17.02 5.27 -0.40
C ARG A 88 16.53 5.23 1.05
N SER A 89 17.32 4.57 1.89
CA SER A 89 17.17 4.48 3.32
C SER A 89 17.61 5.80 3.93
N ASP A 90 16.96 6.89 3.49
CA ASP A 90 16.91 8.11 4.27
C ASP A 90 15.86 7.88 5.34
N ALA A 91 16.33 7.31 6.46
CA ALA A 91 15.68 7.30 7.76
C ALA A 91 14.14 7.18 7.72
N ILE A 92 13.63 5.97 7.51
CA ILE A 92 12.34 5.60 8.12
C ILE A 92 12.63 5.48 9.63
N MET A 93 12.83 6.61 10.29
CA MET A 93 12.71 6.69 11.74
C MET A 93 11.35 6.07 12.06
N LEU A 94 11.33 5.02 12.88
CA LEU A 94 10.14 4.28 13.30
C LEU A 94 8.97 5.25 13.47
N ALA A 95 8.17 5.36 12.41
CA ALA A 95 7.01 6.22 12.42
C ALA A 95 6.02 5.48 13.31
N ASP A 96 5.75 6.02 14.49
CA ASP A 96 4.81 5.44 15.44
C ASP A 96 3.53 5.05 14.68
N SER A 97 3.30 3.75 14.51
CA SER A 97 2.23 3.23 13.66
C SER A 97 0.84 3.52 14.26
N ASN A 98 0.81 3.91 15.54
CA ASN A 98 -0.40 4.27 16.24
C ASN A 98 -0.74 5.77 16.06
N PRO A 99 -1.91 6.11 15.48
CA PRO A 99 -2.34 7.49 15.27
C PRO A 99 -2.46 8.30 16.57
N VAL A 100 -2.83 7.65 17.68
CA VAL A 100 -2.97 8.31 18.99
C VAL A 100 -1.61 8.75 19.53
N VAL A 101 -0.59 7.90 19.39
CA VAL A 101 0.80 8.20 19.81
C VAL A 101 1.34 9.41 19.03
N ARG A 102 1.06 9.49 17.72
CA ARG A 102 1.44 10.66 16.90
C ARG A 102 0.76 11.94 17.37
N GLN A 103 -0.51 11.87 17.78
CA GLN A 103 -1.24 13.04 18.28
C GLN A 103 -0.70 13.50 19.65
N GLN A 104 -0.45 12.57 20.57
CA GLN A 104 0.12 12.86 21.89
C GLN A 104 1.50 13.50 21.78
N ARG A 105 2.37 12.98 20.91
CA ARG A 105 3.72 13.53 20.66
C ARG A 105 3.65 15.01 20.21
N ARG A 106 2.69 15.35 19.33
CA ARG A 106 2.47 16.74 18.90
C ARG A 106 2.02 17.64 20.05
N GLN A 107 1.13 17.14 20.91
CA GLN A 107 0.65 17.91 22.07
C GLN A 107 1.77 18.14 23.10
N GLN A 108 2.58 17.13 23.40
CA GLN A 108 3.73 17.24 24.31
C GLN A 108 4.76 18.24 23.79
N ALA A 109 5.11 18.19 22.50
CA ALA A 109 6.03 19.15 21.89
C ALA A 109 5.50 20.60 21.98
N ARG A 110 4.18 20.80 21.88
CA ARG A 110 3.55 22.12 22.04
C ARG A 110 3.68 22.64 23.48
N LEU A 111 3.47 21.77 24.47
CA LEU A 111 3.65 22.13 25.88
C LEU A 111 5.11 22.46 26.22
N GLN A 112 6.06 21.69 25.70
CA GLN A 112 7.49 21.97 25.89
C GLN A 112 7.90 23.34 25.34
N ARG A 113 7.35 23.76 24.19
CA ARG A 113 7.59 25.09 23.63
C ARG A 113 6.99 26.21 24.48
N LEU A 114 5.82 25.99 25.08
CA LEU A 114 5.20 26.98 25.96
C LEU A 114 6.02 27.15 27.25
N ASN A 115 6.48 26.03 27.82
CA ASN A 115 7.29 26.04 29.04
C ASN A 115 8.70 26.61 28.81
N ALA A 116 9.29 26.44 27.62
CA ALA A 116 10.62 26.97 27.29
C ALA A 116 10.65 28.49 27.08
N ASN A 117 9.48 29.13 26.94
CA ASN A 117 9.33 30.58 26.72
C ASN A 117 8.95 31.35 28.00
N THR A 118 9.08 30.72 29.18
CA THR A 118 8.85 31.33 30.51
C THR A 118 10.15 31.33 31.29
#